data_AF-A0A525DB17-F1
#
_entry.id   AF-A0A525DB17-F1
#
_cell.length_a   1.000
_cell.length_b   1.000
_cell.length_c   1.000
_cell.angle_alpha   90.00
_cell.angle_beta   90.00
_cell.angle_gamma   90.00
#
_symmetry.space_group_name_H-M   'P 1'
#
loop_
_entity.id
_entity.type
_entity.pdbx_description
1 polymer ?
#
loop_
_entity_poly.entity_id
_entity_poly.type
_entity_poly.pdbx_seq_one_letter_code
_entity_poly.pdbx_strand_id
1 'polypeptide(L)'
;MRRFTTQLYQNIEKSIDRLPSDPDDKSRRLFYLVFLILGPPAMVLFGINGLVKGDWFLFSSLLVLAGGVILGWAFLLKPKNGLLAYRINSLVYALILLYVVYIGGQGGSKILWSYTFPLIVIFLFSKKEGIVWCAVYLAAVLMIIAPDWHLHGQFMYHAEFKFRFTFTYLMVSSITYWFEHLRQSYRGRLESKNRRLESQIDQNIKIQEEVMESERLFRSIFDQAGVGVSLTCSKTGRLLKVNRKYCDILGYSVDELEKITFQSITHPDDVGPDLENLNNLRAGKIDSYSMEKRHIGPDGSIIWVHLSVSPTSRKRDQHIGIIQDITARKLLEAEVKTLEGIIPICSGCKKIRDDEGYWNRIESYIQEHSDASFSHGMCPECTDKLYGDEDWYIKMKKKEQGSSDA
;
A
#
# COMPACT_ATOMS: atom_id res chain seq x y z
N MET A 1 -37.01 -18.91 15.47
CA MET A 1 -37.46 -17.64 14.87
C MET A 1 -36.32 -16.83 14.25
N ARG A 2 -35.32 -16.36 15.03
CA ARG A 2 -34.25 -15.46 14.54
C ARG A 2 -33.47 -15.96 13.31
N ARG A 3 -33.09 -17.25 13.29
CA ARG A 3 -32.41 -17.86 12.12
C ARG A 3 -33.29 -17.90 10.86
N PHE A 4 -34.56 -18.29 11.01
CA PHE A 4 -35.50 -18.37 9.90
C PHE A 4 -35.78 -16.99 9.26
N THR A 5 -35.95 -15.96 10.08
CA THR A 5 -36.13 -14.58 9.61
C THR A 5 -34.89 -14.04 8.90
N THR A 6 -33.69 -14.34 9.40
CA THR A 6 -32.43 -13.91 8.76
C THR A 6 -32.20 -14.61 7.43
N GLN A 7 -32.51 -15.91 7.35
CA GLN A 7 -32.30 -16.72 6.15
C GLN A 7 -33.31 -16.38 5.05
N LEU A 8 -34.58 -16.13 5.42
CA LEU A 8 -35.59 -15.60 4.51
C LEU A 8 -35.19 -14.23 3.96
N TYR A 9 -34.74 -13.32 4.82
CA TYR A 9 -34.25 -12.00 4.44
C TYR A 9 -33.08 -12.07 3.44
N GLN A 10 -32.07 -12.91 3.72
CA GLN A 10 -30.91 -13.08 2.84
C GLN A 10 -31.28 -13.66 1.46
N ASN A 11 -32.22 -14.61 1.40
CA ASN A 11 -32.68 -15.19 0.14
C ASN A 11 -33.46 -14.17 -0.70
N ILE A 12 -34.27 -13.34 -0.05
CA ILE A 12 -34.99 -12.23 -0.67
C ILE A 12 -34.00 -11.19 -1.21
N GLU A 13 -33.04 -10.76 -0.39
CA GLU A 13 -32.05 -9.76 -0.76
C GLU A 13 -31.23 -10.18 -1.98
N LYS A 14 -30.73 -11.42 -2.00
CA LYS A 14 -30.01 -12.01 -3.15
C LYS A 14 -30.83 -12.04 -4.43
N SER A 15 -32.15 -12.23 -4.33
CA SER A 15 -33.04 -12.25 -5.50
C SER A 15 -33.26 -10.85 -6.06
N ILE A 16 -33.26 -9.83 -5.20
CA ILE A 16 -33.41 -8.42 -5.57
C ILE A 16 -32.09 -7.86 -6.13
N ASP A 17 -30.94 -8.25 -5.58
CA ASP A 17 -29.60 -7.79 -6.02
C ASP A 17 -29.24 -8.17 -7.46
N ARG A 18 -29.91 -9.17 -8.03
CA ARG A 18 -29.75 -9.56 -9.44
C ARG A 18 -30.42 -8.60 -10.42
N LEU A 19 -31.21 -7.64 -9.94
CA LEU A 19 -31.95 -6.71 -10.78
C LEU A 19 -31.27 -5.33 -10.79
N PRO A 20 -30.96 -4.76 -11.96
CA PRO A 20 -30.38 -3.42 -12.05
C PRO A 20 -31.39 -2.42 -11.49
N SER A 21 -31.05 -1.78 -10.38
CA SER A 21 -31.94 -0.86 -9.69
C SER A 21 -31.17 0.17 -8.87
N ASP A 22 -31.70 1.39 -8.80
CA ASP A 22 -31.29 2.43 -7.86
C ASP A 22 -31.45 1.90 -6.42
N PRO A 23 -30.54 2.19 -5.47
CA PRO A 23 -30.69 1.83 -4.06
C PRO A 23 -32.05 2.17 -3.42
N ASP A 24 -32.72 3.23 -3.90
CA ASP A 24 -34.10 3.56 -3.48
C ASP A 24 -35.12 2.53 -3.98
N ASP A 25 -34.96 2.01 -5.20
CA ASP A 25 -35.84 1.03 -5.81
C ASP A 25 -35.65 -0.37 -5.20
N LYS A 26 -34.41 -0.77 -4.88
CA LYS A 26 -34.12 -2.00 -4.10
C LYS A 26 -34.90 -2.04 -2.78
N SER A 27 -35.02 -0.89 -2.13
CA SER A 27 -35.64 -0.77 -0.83
C SER A 27 -37.16 -0.79 -0.89
N ARG A 28 -37.74 -0.14 -1.90
CA ARG A 28 -39.18 -0.22 -2.19
C ARG A 28 -39.59 -1.66 -2.50
N ARG A 29 -38.79 -2.39 -3.27
CA ARG A 29 -39.02 -3.82 -3.58
C ARG A 29 -38.97 -4.70 -2.33
N LEU A 30 -37.99 -4.48 -1.44
CA LEU A 30 -37.88 -5.25 -0.20
C LEU A 30 -39.12 -5.08 0.69
N PHE A 31 -39.59 -3.84 0.86
CA PHE A 31 -40.81 -3.54 1.62
C PHE A 31 -42.03 -4.16 0.98
N TYR A 32 -42.16 -4.04 -0.34
CA TYR A 32 -43.27 -4.63 -1.07
C TYR A 32 -43.31 -6.15 -0.94
N LEU A 33 -42.15 -6.82 -0.85
CA LEU A 33 -42.09 -8.27 -0.63
C LEU A 33 -42.64 -8.64 0.76
N VAL A 34 -42.34 -7.86 1.80
CA VAL A 34 -42.94 -8.04 3.12
C VAL A 34 -44.47 -7.88 3.05
N PHE A 35 -44.96 -6.87 2.31
CA PHE A 35 -46.39 -6.70 2.06
C PHE A 35 -47.00 -7.83 1.24
N LEU A 36 -46.28 -8.41 0.29
CA LEU A 36 -46.75 -9.54 -0.52
C LEU A 36 -46.90 -10.82 0.33
N ILE A 37 -46.00 -11.02 1.31
CA ILE A 37 -46.05 -12.19 2.19
C ILE A 37 -47.18 -12.06 3.22
N LEU A 38 -47.39 -10.88 3.79
CA LEU A 38 -48.34 -10.69 4.91
C LEU A 38 -49.70 -10.14 4.47
N GLY A 39 -49.72 -9.29 3.44
CA GLY A 39 -50.90 -8.53 3.00
C GLY A 39 -51.97 -9.37 2.32
N PRO A 40 -51.72 -10.01 1.17
CA PRO A 40 -52.71 -10.82 0.47
C PRO A 40 -53.35 -11.92 1.34
N PRO A 41 -52.60 -12.69 2.16
CA PRO A 41 -53.23 -13.67 3.06
C PRO A 41 -54.17 -13.02 4.07
N ALA A 42 -53.78 -11.88 4.67
CA ALA A 42 -54.64 -11.14 5.60
C ALA A 42 -55.87 -10.57 4.88
N MET A 43 -55.72 -9.99 3.69
CA MET A 43 -56.82 -9.46 2.87
C MET A 43 -57.82 -10.54 2.50
N VAL A 44 -57.36 -11.73 2.12
CA VAL A 44 -58.22 -12.88 1.78
C VAL A 44 -58.98 -13.37 3.03
N LEU A 45 -58.30 -13.53 4.17
CA LEU A 45 -58.93 -13.93 5.43
C LEU A 45 -60.00 -12.93 5.89
N PHE A 46 -59.69 -11.62 5.85
CA PHE A 46 -60.66 -10.57 6.18
C PHE A 46 -61.80 -10.50 5.17
N GLY A 47 -61.53 -10.70 3.89
CA GLY A 47 -62.54 -10.77 2.84
C GLY A 47 -63.52 -11.92 3.09
N ILE A 48 -63.03 -13.13 3.40
CA ILE A 48 -63.87 -14.28 3.71
C ILE A 48 -64.78 -13.99 4.92
N ASN A 49 -64.25 -13.34 5.96
CA ASN A 49 -65.05 -12.90 7.11
C ASN A 49 -66.14 -11.87 6.71
N GLY A 50 -65.83 -10.95 5.80
CA GLY A 50 -66.80 -10.03 5.22
C GLY A 50 -67.91 -10.74 4.44
N LEU A 51 -67.52 -11.74 3.64
CA LEU A 51 -68.44 -12.58 2.86
C LEU A 51 -69.41 -13.36 3.77
N VAL A 52 -68.92 -13.94 4.87
CA VAL A 52 -69.75 -14.63 5.88
C VAL A 52 -70.79 -13.69 6.51
N LYS A 53 -70.50 -12.38 6.57
CA LYS A 53 -71.40 -11.34 7.07
C LYS A 53 -72.29 -10.70 5.99
N GLY A 54 -72.20 -11.18 4.74
CA GLY A 54 -72.99 -10.67 3.60
C GLY A 54 -72.44 -9.42 2.92
N ASP A 55 -71.25 -8.92 3.28
CA ASP A 55 -70.63 -7.75 2.67
C ASP A 55 -69.83 -8.13 1.42
N TRP A 56 -70.56 -8.35 0.32
CA TRP A 56 -69.99 -8.74 -0.97
C TRP A 56 -69.06 -7.68 -1.56
N PHE A 57 -69.31 -6.40 -1.30
CA PHE A 57 -68.48 -5.32 -1.80
C PHE A 57 -67.11 -5.30 -1.09
N LEU A 58 -67.08 -5.48 0.23
CA LEU A 58 -65.83 -5.60 0.98
C LEU A 58 -65.01 -6.83 0.53
N PHE A 59 -65.67 -7.97 0.33
CA PHE A 59 -65.00 -9.18 -0.16
C PHE A 59 -64.37 -8.99 -1.53
N SER A 60 -65.15 -8.52 -2.52
CA SER A 60 -64.69 -8.33 -3.90
C SER A 60 -63.57 -7.28 -3.99
N SER A 61 -63.68 -6.17 -3.27
CA SER A 61 -62.65 -5.12 -3.25
C SER A 61 -61.34 -5.57 -2.60
N LEU A 62 -61.39 -6.35 -1.51
CA LEU A 62 -60.20 -6.93 -0.89
C LEU A 62 -59.52 -7.98 -1.77
N LEU A 63 -60.29 -8.74 -2.55
CA LEU A 63 -59.76 -9.73 -3.49
C LEU A 63 -59.10 -9.04 -4.69
N VAL A 64 -59.67 -7.94 -5.18
CA VAL A 64 -59.04 -7.07 -6.20
C VAL A 64 -57.75 -6.44 -5.67
N LEU A 65 -57.71 -5.97 -4.42
CA LEU A 65 -56.47 -5.49 -3.80
C LEU A 65 -55.40 -6.58 -3.69
N ALA A 66 -55.77 -7.77 -3.21
CA ALA A 66 -54.84 -8.88 -3.08
C ALA A 66 -54.25 -9.26 -4.45
N GLY A 67 -55.10 -9.34 -5.48
CA GLY A 67 -54.68 -9.55 -6.86
C GLY A 67 -53.80 -8.41 -7.40
N GLY A 68 -54.15 -7.16 -7.12
CA GLY A 68 -53.37 -5.97 -7.50
C GLY A 68 -52.01 -5.90 -6.83
N VAL A 69 -51.88 -6.33 -5.57
CA VAL A 69 -50.60 -6.44 -4.87
C VAL A 69 -49.72 -7.49 -5.54
N ILE A 70 -50.26 -8.67 -5.85
CA ILE A 70 -49.56 -9.76 -6.54
C ILE A 70 -49.14 -9.36 -7.97
N LEU A 71 -50.05 -8.74 -8.73
CA LEU A 71 -49.75 -8.24 -10.08
C LEU A 71 -48.72 -7.12 -10.03
N GLY A 72 -48.82 -6.20 -9.06
CA GLY A 72 -47.83 -5.16 -8.83
C GLY A 72 -46.43 -5.73 -8.58
N TRP A 73 -46.31 -6.84 -7.84
CA TRP A 73 -45.04 -7.56 -7.67
C TRP A 73 -44.47 -8.06 -9.01
N ALA A 74 -45.30 -8.66 -9.86
CA ALA A 74 -44.89 -9.12 -11.18
C ALA A 74 -44.41 -7.97 -12.08
N PHE A 75 -45.03 -6.78 -11.97
CA PHE A 75 -44.60 -5.58 -12.68
C PHE A 75 -43.31 -4.97 -12.11
N LEU A 76 -43.01 -5.17 -10.83
CA LEU A 76 -41.76 -4.69 -10.21
C LEU A 76 -40.51 -5.43 -10.69
N LEU A 77 -40.67 -6.61 -11.26
CA LEU A 77 -39.59 -7.28 -11.97
C LEU A 77 -39.24 -6.59 -13.30
N LYS A 78 -40.08 -5.64 -13.78
CA LYS A 78 -39.85 -4.87 -15.01
C LYS A 78 -39.38 -3.43 -14.68
N PRO A 79 -38.22 -2.99 -15.19
CA PRO A 79 -37.51 -1.79 -14.69
C PRO A 79 -38.16 -0.43 -14.97
N LYS A 80 -39.15 -0.31 -15.88
CA LYS A 80 -39.70 1.01 -16.28
C LYS A 80 -41.08 1.36 -15.69
N ASN A 81 -41.83 0.39 -15.16
CA ASN A 81 -43.26 0.60 -14.80
C ASN A 81 -43.57 0.46 -13.31
N GLY A 82 -42.56 0.20 -12.46
CA GLY A 82 -42.76 -0.07 -11.03
C GLY A 82 -43.44 1.08 -10.27
N LEU A 83 -43.09 2.33 -10.57
CA LEU A 83 -43.65 3.50 -9.88
C LEU A 83 -45.14 3.72 -10.16
N LEU A 84 -45.57 3.43 -11.39
CA LEU A 84 -46.99 3.52 -11.77
C LEU A 84 -47.83 2.49 -11.02
N ALA A 85 -47.32 1.25 -10.92
CA ALA A 85 -47.98 0.19 -10.16
C ALA A 85 -48.14 0.58 -8.67
N TYR A 86 -47.14 1.22 -8.06
CA TYR A 86 -47.25 1.74 -6.69
C TYR A 86 -48.36 2.78 -6.54
N ARG A 87 -48.43 3.76 -7.45
CA ARG A 87 -49.47 4.81 -7.41
C ARG A 87 -50.87 4.23 -7.55
N ILE A 88 -51.07 3.28 -8.47
CA ILE A 88 -52.37 2.63 -8.66
C ILE A 88 -52.78 1.84 -7.42
N ASN A 89 -51.89 0.99 -6.88
CA ASN A 89 -52.20 0.18 -5.71
C ASN A 89 -52.46 1.04 -4.46
N SER A 90 -51.70 2.12 -4.25
CA SER A 90 -51.96 3.06 -3.15
C SER A 90 -53.28 3.82 -3.30
N LEU A 91 -53.70 4.13 -4.53
CA LEU A 91 -55.00 4.75 -4.80
C LEU A 91 -56.16 3.80 -4.53
N VAL A 92 -56.08 2.55 -5.00
CA VAL A 92 -57.11 1.52 -4.71
C VAL A 92 -57.20 1.27 -3.20
N TYR A 93 -56.05 1.22 -2.51
CA TYR A 93 -56.00 1.05 -1.07
C TYR A 93 -56.65 2.24 -0.32
N ALA A 94 -56.36 3.47 -0.75
CA ALA A 94 -57.00 4.67 -0.22
C ALA A 94 -58.52 4.61 -0.38
N LEU A 95 -59.03 4.27 -1.57
CA LEU A 95 -60.47 4.18 -1.86
C LEU A 95 -61.18 3.16 -0.97
N ILE A 96 -60.54 2.02 -0.70
CA ILE A 96 -61.11 0.99 0.18
C ILE A 96 -61.14 1.44 1.63
N LEU A 97 -60.09 2.10 2.11
CA LEU A 97 -60.13 2.69 3.44
C LEU A 97 -61.20 3.78 3.54
N LEU A 98 -61.36 4.64 2.53
CA LEU A 98 -62.43 5.65 2.50
C LEU A 98 -63.83 5.00 2.53
N TYR A 99 -64.03 3.87 1.83
CA TYR A 99 -65.28 3.10 1.91
C TYR A 99 -65.51 2.52 3.32
N VAL A 100 -64.46 1.98 3.94
CA VAL A 100 -64.50 1.46 5.32
C VAL A 100 -64.82 2.57 6.32
N VAL A 101 -64.33 3.79 6.09
CA VAL A 101 -64.70 4.99 6.86
C VAL A 101 -66.16 5.36 6.63
N TYR A 102 -66.64 5.33 5.38
CA TYR A 102 -68.00 5.69 5.01
C TYR A 102 -69.06 4.82 5.69
N ILE A 103 -68.91 3.49 5.62
CA ILE A 103 -69.86 2.56 6.24
C ILE A 103 -69.81 2.63 7.76
N GLY A 104 -68.64 2.95 8.33
CA GLY A 104 -68.41 2.88 9.76
C GLY A 104 -68.58 1.45 10.31
N GLY A 105 -68.33 1.29 11.60
CA GLY A 105 -68.47 0.00 12.30
C GLY A 105 -69.00 0.18 13.70
N GLN A 106 -69.12 -0.90 14.46
CA GLN A 106 -69.51 -0.81 15.87
C GLN A 106 -68.57 0.15 16.61
N GLY A 107 -69.14 1.21 17.18
CA GLY A 107 -68.41 2.27 17.89
C GLY A 107 -67.49 3.14 17.02
N GLY A 108 -67.66 3.18 15.69
CA GLY A 108 -66.81 3.98 14.80
C GLY A 108 -65.39 3.45 14.57
N SER A 109 -65.07 2.28 15.13
CA SER A 109 -63.72 1.68 15.14
C SER A 109 -63.07 1.45 13.77
N LYS A 110 -63.86 1.30 12.70
CA LYS A 110 -63.36 1.05 11.34
C LYS A 110 -62.46 2.16 10.78
N ILE A 111 -62.65 3.41 11.19
CA ILE A 111 -61.81 4.54 10.76
C ILE A 111 -60.35 4.42 11.23
N LEU A 112 -60.08 3.65 12.29
CA LEU A 112 -58.74 3.47 12.85
C LEU A 112 -57.81 2.74 11.86
N TRP A 113 -58.36 1.97 10.92
CA TRP A 113 -57.59 1.40 9.81
C TRP A 113 -56.92 2.46 8.94
N SER A 114 -57.39 3.70 8.96
CA SER A 114 -56.71 4.81 8.28
C SER A 114 -55.26 5.03 8.76
N TYR A 115 -54.91 4.65 9.99
CA TYR A 115 -53.54 4.82 10.50
C TYR A 115 -52.51 3.93 9.82
N THR A 116 -52.93 2.87 9.12
CA THR A 116 -52.00 2.05 8.33
C THR A 116 -51.58 2.74 7.04
N PHE A 117 -52.34 3.74 6.56
CA PHE A 117 -52.04 4.41 5.31
C PHE A 117 -50.69 5.16 5.32
N PRO A 118 -50.37 6.01 6.32
CA PRO A 118 -49.04 6.64 6.39
C PRO A 118 -47.89 5.64 6.51
N LEU A 119 -48.09 4.56 7.28
CA LEU A 119 -47.11 3.49 7.48
C LEU A 119 -46.76 2.73 6.19
N ILE A 120 -47.63 2.78 5.19
CA ILE A 120 -47.43 2.07 3.92
C ILE A 120 -46.89 3.05 2.88
N VAL A 121 -47.55 4.20 2.74
CA VAL A 121 -47.32 5.15 1.65
C VAL A 121 -46.02 5.92 1.83
N ILE A 122 -45.63 6.30 3.05
CA ILE A 122 -44.38 7.04 3.28
C ILE A 122 -43.14 6.18 3.00
N PHE A 123 -43.23 4.86 3.18
CA PHE A 123 -42.13 3.93 2.87
C PHE A 123 -42.10 3.50 1.40
N LEU A 124 -43.25 3.47 0.73
CA LEU A 124 -43.35 3.12 -0.70
C LEU A 124 -42.95 4.28 -1.62
N PHE A 125 -43.30 5.50 -1.23
CA PHE A 125 -42.97 6.71 -1.98
C PHE A 125 -41.78 7.44 -1.35
N SER A 126 -41.21 8.38 -2.09
CA SER A 126 -40.22 9.27 -1.52
C SER A 126 -40.80 10.06 -0.34
N LYS A 127 -39.94 10.48 0.60
CA LYS A 127 -40.31 11.27 1.79
C LYS A 127 -41.28 12.44 1.49
N LYS A 128 -41.07 13.12 0.36
CA LYS A 128 -41.88 14.27 -0.09
C LYS A 128 -43.22 13.84 -0.66
N GLU A 129 -43.23 12.88 -1.59
CA GLU A 129 -44.46 12.39 -2.20
C GLU A 129 -45.35 11.69 -1.16
N GLY A 130 -44.78 10.89 -0.26
CA GLY A 130 -45.54 10.15 0.74
C GLY A 130 -46.36 11.05 1.66
N ILE A 131 -45.82 12.19 2.09
CA ILE A 131 -46.58 13.19 2.87
C ILE A 131 -47.74 13.76 2.09
N VAL A 132 -47.54 14.08 0.80
CA VAL A 132 -48.59 14.65 -0.05
C VAL A 132 -49.77 13.68 -0.14
N TRP A 133 -49.50 12.40 -0.37
CA TRP A 133 -50.54 11.37 -0.38
C TRP A 133 -51.24 11.24 0.98
N CYS A 134 -50.50 11.29 2.09
CA CYS A 134 -51.09 11.26 3.43
C CYS A 134 -52.01 12.46 3.69
N ALA A 135 -51.64 13.65 3.21
CA ALA A 135 -52.43 14.87 3.34
C ALA A 135 -53.69 14.83 2.47
N VAL A 136 -53.59 14.39 1.22
CA VAL A 136 -54.73 14.20 0.30
C VAL A 136 -55.72 13.19 0.88
N TYR A 137 -55.23 12.06 1.40
CA TYR A 137 -56.08 11.06 2.05
C TYR A 137 -56.77 11.61 3.30
N LEU A 138 -56.03 12.33 4.16
CA LEU A 138 -56.62 12.94 5.35
C LEU A 138 -57.73 13.94 4.99
N ALA A 139 -57.51 14.77 3.97
CA ALA A 139 -58.52 15.70 3.47
C ALA A 139 -59.78 14.97 2.99
N ALA A 140 -59.63 13.86 2.26
CA ALA A 140 -60.75 13.03 1.83
C ALA A 140 -61.51 12.40 3.01
N VAL A 141 -60.81 11.88 4.02
CA VAL A 141 -61.43 11.36 5.25
C VAL A 141 -62.20 12.46 5.98
N LEU A 142 -61.59 13.64 6.14
CA LEU A 142 -62.21 14.80 6.79
C LEU A 142 -63.48 15.26 6.05
N MET A 143 -63.47 15.22 4.72
CA MET A 143 -64.62 15.53 3.88
C MET A 143 -65.76 14.52 4.08
N ILE A 144 -65.45 13.22 4.17
CA ILE A 144 -66.46 12.16 4.41
C ILE A 144 -67.10 12.29 5.80
N ILE A 145 -66.32 12.64 6.82
CA ILE A 145 -66.83 12.78 8.20
C ILE A 145 -67.33 14.19 8.51
N ALA A 146 -67.37 15.11 7.53
CA ALA A 146 -67.77 16.50 7.74
C ALA A 146 -69.27 16.61 8.11
N PRO A 147 -69.67 17.64 8.87
CA PRO A 147 -71.04 17.76 9.39
C PRO A 147 -72.10 17.99 8.30
N ASP A 148 -71.77 18.64 7.19
CA ASP A 148 -72.77 19.22 6.28
C ASP A 148 -73.09 18.34 5.04
N TRP A 149 -72.43 17.17 4.91
CA TRP A 149 -72.53 16.32 3.72
C TRP A 149 -73.15 14.95 4.05
N HIS A 150 -74.42 14.94 4.45
CA HIS A 150 -75.13 13.71 4.79
C HIS A 150 -75.53 12.92 3.54
N LEU A 151 -74.78 11.87 3.21
CA LEU A 151 -75.26 10.82 2.30
C LEU A 151 -76.04 9.75 3.09
N HIS A 152 -77.06 9.16 2.45
CA HIS A 152 -77.85 8.07 3.05
C HIS A 152 -76.95 6.90 3.47
N GLY A 153 -77.01 6.51 4.75
CA GLY A 153 -76.29 5.35 5.31
C GLY A 153 -74.91 5.63 5.91
N GLN A 154 -74.50 6.89 6.06
CA GLN A 154 -73.22 7.25 6.70
C GLN A 154 -73.23 7.09 8.22
N PHE A 155 -72.10 6.62 8.78
CA PHE A 155 -71.89 6.56 10.22
C PHE A 155 -71.54 7.94 10.81
N MET A 156 -72.20 8.34 11.88
CA MET A 156 -71.98 9.63 12.52
C MET A 156 -70.87 9.58 13.58
N TYR A 157 -69.83 10.38 13.36
CA TYR A 157 -68.72 10.54 14.30
C TYR A 157 -68.91 11.78 15.18
N HIS A 158 -68.70 11.66 16.48
CA HIS A 158 -68.70 12.80 17.41
C HIS A 158 -67.51 13.73 17.19
N ALA A 159 -67.68 15.02 17.46
CA ALA A 159 -66.65 16.05 17.24
C ALA A 159 -65.34 15.76 17.98
N GLU A 160 -65.41 15.31 19.24
CA GLU A 160 -64.23 14.93 20.03
C GLU A 160 -63.44 13.79 19.38
N PHE A 161 -64.15 12.80 18.80
CA PHE A 161 -63.51 11.69 18.12
C PHE A 161 -62.80 12.16 16.85
N LYS A 162 -63.42 13.05 16.05
CA LYS A 162 -62.79 13.61 14.84
C LYS A 162 -61.48 14.31 15.18
N PHE A 163 -61.47 15.14 16.22
CA PHE A 163 -60.27 15.83 16.67
C PHE A 163 -59.16 14.86 17.10
N ARG A 164 -59.48 13.87 17.94
CA ARG A 164 -58.53 12.84 18.38
C ARG A 164 -57.98 12.03 17.20
N PHE A 165 -58.84 11.68 16.25
CA PHE A 165 -58.44 10.96 15.04
C PHE A 165 -57.45 11.79 14.20
N THR A 166 -57.79 13.04 13.88
CA THR A 166 -56.93 13.92 13.08
C THR A 166 -55.58 14.14 13.74
N PHE A 167 -55.57 14.42 15.04
CA PHE A 167 -54.32 14.57 15.79
C PHE A 167 -53.47 13.31 15.78
N THR A 168 -54.07 12.15 16.06
CA THR A 168 -53.36 10.86 16.05
C THR A 168 -52.83 10.51 14.66
N TYR A 169 -53.61 10.77 13.61
CA TYR A 169 -53.19 10.53 12.23
C TYR A 169 -51.99 11.41 11.83
N LEU A 170 -52.02 12.70 12.21
CA LEU A 170 -50.90 13.62 11.99
C LEU A 170 -49.66 13.17 12.78
N MET A 171 -49.84 12.71 14.02
CA MET A 171 -48.75 12.18 14.85
C MET A 171 -48.12 10.93 14.20
N VAL A 172 -48.93 9.95 13.79
CA VAL A 172 -48.44 8.72 13.12
C VAL A 172 -47.72 9.07 11.82
N SER A 173 -48.28 9.97 11.01
CA SER A 173 -47.66 10.44 9.77
C SER A 173 -46.31 11.12 10.02
N SER A 174 -46.23 11.96 11.05
CA SER A 174 -45.01 12.68 11.44
C SER A 174 -43.93 11.74 11.94
N ILE A 175 -44.27 10.78 12.80
CA ILE A 175 -43.35 9.76 13.30
C ILE A 175 -42.82 8.93 12.13
N THR A 176 -43.70 8.48 11.24
CA THR A 176 -43.33 7.65 10.08
C THR A 176 -42.40 8.39 9.13
N TYR A 177 -42.70 9.67 8.86
CA TYR A 177 -41.83 10.56 8.08
C TYR A 177 -40.45 10.72 8.72
N TRP A 178 -40.38 10.88 10.04
CA TRP A 178 -39.12 11.02 10.76
C TRP A 178 -38.29 9.73 10.72
N PHE A 179 -38.94 8.56 10.87
CA PHE A 179 -38.28 7.27 10.71
C PHE A 179 -37.67 7.10 9.31
N GLU A 180 -38.43 7.40 8.25
CA GLU A 180 -37.92 7.31 6.88
C GLU A 180 -36.81 8.35 6.62
N HIS A 181 -36.91 9.54 7.22
CA HIS A 181 -35.84 10.54 7.17
C HIS A 181 -34.52 10.05 7.74
N LEU A 182 -34.57 9.49 8.95
CA LEU A 182 -33.41 8.94 9.63
C LEU A 182 -32.81 7.81 8.80
N ARG A 183 -33.64 6.89 8.33
CA ARG A 183 -33.22 5.76 7.51
C ARG A 183 -32.45 6.19 6.27
N GLN A 184 -32.96 7.17 5.52
CA GLN A 184 -32.27 7.72 4.35
C GLN A 184 -30.94 8.39 4.73
N SER A 185 -30.93 9.14 5.83
CA SER A 185 -29.72 9.84 6.32
C SER A 185 -28.61 8.86 6.73
N TYR A 186 -28.96 7.80 7.46
CA TYR A 186 -28.00 6.77 7.87
C TYR A 186 -27.41 6.02 6.68
N ARG A 187 -28.23 5.72 5.66
CA ARG A 187 -27.75 5.06 4.44
C ARG A 187 -26.79 5.92 3.64
N GLY A 188 -27.11 7.19 3.42
CA GLY A 188 -26.19 8.11 2.72
C GLY A 188 -24.82 8.17 3.40
N ARG A 189 -24.80 8.23 4.74
CA ARG A 189 -23.55 8.19 5.53
C ARG A 189 -22.81 6.85 5.41
N LEU A 190 -23.53 5.73 5.39
CA LEU A 190 -22.93 4.40 5.27
C LEU A 190 -22.30 4.20 3.89
N GLU A 191 -23.00 4.57 2.82
CA GLU A 191 -22.49 4.52 1.45
C GLU A 191 -21.29 5.45 1.25
N SER A 192 -21.30 6.65 1.84
CA SER A 192 -20.13 7.54 1.79
C SER A 192 -18.93 6.94 2.53
N LYS A 193 -19.17 6.27 3.66
CA LYS A 193 -18.10 5.59 4.42
C LYS A 193 -17.55 4.40 3.65
N ASN A 194 -18.41 3.58 3.05
CA ASN A 194 -17.99 2.43 2.25
C ASN A 194 -17.15 2.87 1.05
N ARG A 195 -17.59 3.88 0.28
CA ARG A 195 -16.79 4.44 -0.82
C ARG A 195 -15.42 4.96 -0.37
N ARG A 196 -15.37 5.61 0.80
CA ARG A 196 -14.10 6.07 1.38
C ARG A 196 -13.18 4.90 1.77
N LEU A 197 -13.73 3.84 2.37
CA LEU A 197 -12.97 2.65 2.77
C LEU A 197 -12.45 1.90 1.54
N GLU A 198 -13.26 1.73 0.50
CA GLU A 198 -12.85 1.14 -0.77
C GLU A 198 -11.67 1.90 -1.37
N SER A 199 -11.76 3.24 -1.43
CA SER A 199 -10.66 4.07 -1.89
C SER A 199 -9.39 3.95 -1.04
N GLN A 200 -9.51 3.76 0.27
CA GLN A 200 -8.34 3.54 1.15
C GLN A 200 -7.70 2.18 0.92
N ILE A 201 -8.50 1.15 0.67
CA ILE A 201 -8.00 -0.20 0.36
C ILE A 201 -7.21 -0.16 -0.96
N ASP A 202 -7.77 0.47 -1.99
CA ASP A 202 -7.09 0.61 -3.29
C ASP A 202 -5.77 1.38 -3.17
N GLN A 203 -5.73 2.43 -2.35
CA GLN A 203 -4.49 3.17 -2.06
C GLN A 203 -3.46 2.30 -1.35
N ASN A 204 -3.86 1.53 -0.34
CA ASN A 204 -2.95 0.65 0.39
C ASN A 204 -2.38 -0.45 -0.51
N ILE A 205 -3.19 -1.02 -1.40
CA ILE A 205 -2.72 -2.01 -2.38
C ILE A 205 -1.63 -1.41 -3.27
N LYS A 206 -1.85 -0.22 -3.83
CA LYS A 206 -0.83 0.46 -4.66
C LYS A 206 0.45 0.74 -3.90
N ILE A 207 0.36 1.24 -2.67
CA ILE A 207 1.54 1.49 -1.83
C ILE A 207 2.29 0.19 -1.55
N GLN A 208 1.59 -0.92 -1.30
CA GLN A 208 2.22 -2.22 -1.11
C GLN A 208 2.93 -2.72 -2.36
N GLU A 209 2.32 -2.54 -3.54
CA GLU A 209 2.94 -2.88 -4.82
C GLU A 209 4.21 -2.05 -5.07
N GLU A 210 4.17 -0.73 -4.87
CA GLU A 210 5.32 0.17 -5.00
C GLU A 210 6.45 -0.21 -4.03
N VAL A 211 6.12 -0.53 -2.77
CA VAL A 211 7.11 -1.00 -1.78
C VAL A 211 7.71 -2.33 -2.20
N MET A 212 6.91 -3.29 -2.65
CA MET A 212 7.39 -4.59 -3.12
C MET A 212 8.27 -4.46 -4.36
N GLU A 213 7.93 -3.59 -5.30
CA GLU A 213 8.73 -3.31 -6.50
C GLU A 213 10.06 -2.66 -6.12
N SER A 214 10.03 -1.64 -5.26
CA SER A 214 11.25 -1.00 -4.76
C SER A 214 12.14 -1.97 -3.99
N GLU A 215 11.58 -2.88 -3.19
CA GLU A 215 12.36 -3.89 -2.47
C GLU A 215 13.00 -4.89 -3.44
N ARG A 216 12.26 -5.34 -4.46
CA ARG A 216 12.79 -6.25 -5.50
C ARG A 216 13.92 -5.61 -6.29
N LEU A 217 13.74 -4.35 -6.70
CA LEU A 217 14.77 -3.61 -7.41
C LEU A 217 16.02 -3.44 -6.54
N PHE A 218 15.83 -3.05 -5.27
CA PHE A 218 16.94 -2.94 -4.32
C PHE A 218 17.68 -4.26 -4.15
N ARG A 219 16.98 -5.39 -3.94
CA ARG A 219 17.59 -6.72 -3.84
C ARG A 219 18.35 -7.08 -5.11
N SER A 220 17.78 -6.84 -6.29
CA SER A 220 18.43 -7.13 -7.57
C SER A 220 19.74 -6.33 -7.73
N ILE A 221 19.72 -5.02 -7.45
CA ILE A 221 20.91 -4.17 -7.53
C ILE A 221 21.96 -4.62 -6.49
N PHE A 222 21.52 -4.90 -5.27
CA PHE A 222 22.39 -5.32 -4.18
C PHE A 222 23.08 -6.66 -4.51
N ASP A 223 22.34 -7.67 -4.98
CA ASP A 223 22.87 -9.01 -5.22
C ASP A 223 23.63 -9.16 -6.55
N GLN A 224 23.28 -8.39 -7.59
CA GLN A 224 23.94 -8.46 -8.91
C GLN A 224 25.11 -7.48 -9.09
N ALA A 225 25.40 -6.64 -8.08
CA ALA A 225 26.54 -5.73 -8.16
C ALA A 225 27.85 -6.48 -8.36
N GLY A 226 28.69 -6.00 -9.29
CA GLY A 226 30.05 -6.55 -9.54
C GLY A 226 31.04 -6.30 -8.40
N VAL A 227 30.61 -5.61 -7.34
CA VAL A 227 31.37 -5.27 -6.14
C VAL A 227 30.71 -5.86 -4.90
N GLY A 228 31.50 -6.17 -3.88
CA GLY A 228 30.97 -6.58 -2.59
C GLY A 228 30.36 -5.38 -1.87
N VAL A 229 29.14 -5.51 -1.36
CA VAL A 229 28.46 -4.46 -0.59
C VAL A 229 28.07 -4.99 0.78
N SER A 230 28.35 -4.23 1.82
CA SER A 230 27.95 -4.52 3.20
C SER A 230 27.22 -3.33 3.83
N LEU A 231 26.23 -3.64 4.66
CA LEU A 231 25.68 -2.71 5.64
C LEU A 231 26.25 -3.11 7.00
N THR A 232 26.87 -2.18 7.70
CA THR A 232 27.65 -2.48 8.90
C THR A 232 27.24 -1.54 10.04
N CYS A 233 27.17 -2.08 11.26
CA CYS A 233 26.98 -1.28 12.47
C CYS A 233 28.25 -0.48 12.77
N SER A 234 28.18 0.85 12.73
CA SER A 234 29.34 1.73 12.96
C SER A 234 29.86 1.72 14.40
N LYS A 235 29.08 1.21 15.36
CA LYS A 235 29.50 1.11 16.78
C LYS A 235 30.22 -0.19 17.08
N THR A 236 29.71 -1.31 16.57
CA THR A 236 30.24 -2.65 16.89
C THR A 236 31.12 -3.23 15.79
N GLY A 237 31.07 -2.69 14.57
CA GLY A 237 31.72 -3.25 13.39
C GLY A 237 31.04 -4.51 12.85
N ARG A 238 29.89 -4.91 13.41
CA ARG A 238 29.16 -6.10 12.97
C ARG A 238 28.59 -5.88 11.57
N LEU A 239 28.82 -6.82 10.68
CA LEU A 239 28.18 -6.85 9.36
C LEU A 239 26.70 -7.22 9.57
N LEU A 240 25.79 -6.32 9.19
CA LEU A 240 24.35 -6.48 9.34
C LEU A 240 23.71 -7.11 8.11
N LYS A 241 24.27 -6.84 6.93
CA LYS A 241 23.85 -7.39 5.65
C LYS A 241 25.01 -7.38 4.69
N VAL A 242 25.17 -8.42 3.89
CA VAL A 242 26.18 -8.51 2.83
C VAL A 242 25.55 -9.03 1.55
N ASN A 243 26.02 -8.56 0.39
CA ASN A 243 25.57 -9.12 -0.88
C ASN A 243 26.35 -10.39 -1.25
N ARG A 244 25.88 -11.09 -2.28
CA ARG A 244 26.52 -12.31 -2.75
C ARG A 244 27.98 -12.09 -3.17
N LYS A 245 28.27 -10.98 -3.86
CA LYS A 245 29.64 -10.68 -4.32
C LYS A 245 30.63 -10.48 -3.18
N TYR A 246 30.21 -9.90 -2.05
CA TYR A 246 31.05 -9.76 -0.85
C TYR A 246 31.46 -11.12 -0.29
N CYS A 247 30.50 -12.06 -0.27
CA CYS A 247 30.73 -13.46 0.12
C CYS A 247 31.73 -14.14 -0.83
N ASP A 248 31.49 -14.01 -2.14
CA ASP A 248 32.33 -14.64 -3.17
C ASP A 248 33.78 -14.09 -3.17
N ILE A 249 33.96 -12.80 -2.87
CA ILE A 249 35.31 -12.19 -2.74
C ILE A 249 36.07 -12.78 -1.54
N LEU A 250 35.39 -12.96 -0.40
CA LEU A 250 36.06 -13.37 0.85
C LEU A 250 36.04 -14.87 1.14
N GLY A 251 35.25 -15.65 0.40
CA GLY A 251 35.11 -17.09 0.62
C GLY A 251 34.24 -17.48 1.83
N TYR A 252 33.49 -16.54 2.42
CA TYR A 252 32.57 -16.80 3.53
C TYR A 252 31.12 -16.95 3.06
N SER A 253 30.29 -17.64 3.83
CA SER A 253 28.83 -17.60 3.65
C SER A 253 28.20 -16.35 4.27
N VAL A 254 26.99 -16.01 3.83
CA VAL A 254 26.20 -14.88 4.38
C VAL A 254 26.00 -15.04 5.89
N ASP A 255 25.63 -16.24 6.34
CA ASP A 255 25.34 -16.53 7.75
C ASP A 255 26.58 -16.40 8.66
N GLU A 256 27.78 -16.61 8.12
CA GLU A 256 29.03 -16.42 8.84
C GLU A 256 29.39 -14.94 8.91
N LEU A 257 29.33 -14.23 7.78
CA LEU A 257 29.65 -12.81 7.70
C LEU A 257 28.73 -11.97 8.61
N GLU A 258 27.43 -12.25 8.66
CA GLU A 258 26.48 -11.50 9.51
C GLU A 258 26.64 -11.72 11.03
N LYS A 259 27.49 -12.69 11.43
CA LYS A 259 27.80 -13.00 12.83
C LYS A 259 29.15 -12.45 13.29
N ILE A 260 29.99 -12.03 12.36
CA ILE A 260 31.33 -11.51 12.65
C ILE A 260 31.39 -10.00 12.47
N THR A 261 32.55 -9.42 12.73
CA THR A 261 32.80 -7.99 12.56
C THR A 261 33.84 -7.77 11.48
N PHE A 262 33.84 -6.59 10.84
CA PHE A 262 34.83 -6.32 9.79
C PHE A 262 36.28 -6.37 10.32
N GLN A 263 36.49 -6.12 11.61
CA GLN A 263 37.82 -6.18 12.23
C GLN A 263 38.36 -7.62 12.27
N SER A 264 37.51 -8.64 12.44
CA SER A 264 37.96 -10.03 12.53
C SER A 264 38.43 -10.60 11.20
N ILE A 265 37.98 -10.02 10.09
CA ILE A 265 38.38 -10.39 8.73
C ILE A 265 39.41 -9.42 8.14
N THR A 266 39.83 -8.39 8.86
CA THR A 266 40.84 -7.42 8.40
C THR A 266 42.21 -7.83 8.96
N HIS A 267 43.26 -7.70 8.14
CA HIS A 267 44.62 -7.99 8.58
C HIS A 267 45.01 -7.12 9.80
N PRO A 268 45.68 -7.66 10.84
CA PRO A 268 45.96 -6.94 12.08
C PRO A 268 46.57 -5.54 11.90
N ASP A 269 47.54 -5.39 10.98
CA ASP A 269 48.17 -4.11 10.68
C ASP A 269 47.19 -3.06 10.09
N ASP A 270 46.15 -3.52 9.40
CA ASP A 270 45.23 -2.66 8.66
C ASP A 270 43.98 -2.30 9.50
N VAL A 271 43.75 -2.98 10.64
CA VAL A 271 42.62 -2.72 11.56
C VAL A 271 42.70 -1.31 12.18
N GLY A 272 43.89 -0.89 12.61
CA GLY A 272 44.09 0.41 13.27
C GLY A 272 43.70 1.59 12.37
N PRO A 273 44.31 1.72 11.16
CA PRO A 273 43.97 2.78 10.21
C PRO A 273 42.49 2.80 9.80
N ASP A 274 41.87 1.63 9.61
CA ASP A 274 40.45 1.53 9.25
C ASP A 274 39.55 2.03 10.39
N LEU A 275 39.86 1.66 11.65
CA LEU A 275 39.14 2.16 12.82
C LEU A 275 39.29 3.67 13.02
N GLU A 276 40.45 4.24 12.73
CA GLU A 276 40.66 5.69 12.80
C GLU A 276 39.78 6.43 11.79
N ASN A 277 39.78 5.96 10.53
CA ASN A 277 38.92 6.51 9.48
C ASN A 277 37.43 6.36 9.83
N LEU A 278 37.02 5.20 10.34
CA LEU A 278 35.64 4.96 10.78
C LEU A 278 35.24 5.87 11.94
N ASN A 279 36.14 6.13 12.89
CA ASN A 279 35.90 7.07 13.98
C ASN A 279 35.74 8.51 13.48
N ASN A 280 36.59 8.94 12.54
CA ASN A 280 36.46 10.25 11.89
C ASN A 280 35.14 10.39 11.11
N LEU A 281 34.74 9.32 10.40
CA LEU A 281 33.45 9.24 9.71
C LEU A 281 32.29 9.37 10.70
N ARG A 282 32.30 8.60 11.78
CA ARG A 282 31.24 8.64 12.81
C ARG A 282 31.17 10.00 13.50
N ALA A 283 32.31 10.64 13.72
CA ALA A 283 32.43 11.94 14.40
C ALA A 283 32.02 13.14 13.53
N GLY A 284 31.68 12.97 12.25
CA GLY A 284 31.33 14.11 11.42
C GLY A 284 32.51 14.77 10.69
N LYS A 285 33.74 14.31 10.92
CA LYS A 285 34.95 14.99 10.41
C LYS A 285 35.19 14.74 8.92
N ILE A 286 34.72 13.61 8.42
CA ILE A 286 34.74 13.22 7.01
C ILE A 286 33.37 12.66 6.62
N ASP A 287 33.00 12.75 5.33
CA ASP A 287 31.72 12.27 4.81
C ASP A 287 31.80 10.87 4.21
N SER A 288 32.99 10.47 3.74
CA SER A 288 33.33 9.13 3.28
C SER A 288 34.85 8.92 3.36
N TYR A 289 35.30 7.68 3.24
CA TYR A 289 36.72 7.37 3.04
C TYR A 289 36.89 6.16 2.12
N SER A 290 38.06 6.07 1.50
CA SER A 290 38.49 4.87 0.78
C SER A 290 39.91 4.51 1.15
N MET A 291 40.22 3.21 1.11
CA MET A 291 41.55 2.68 1.40
C MET A 291 41.76 1.33 0.73
N GLU A 292 43.01 0.98 0.45
CA GLU A 292 43.39 -0.38 0.08
C GLU A 292 43.85 -1.11 1.34
N LYS A 293 43.30 -2.30 1.58
CA LYS A 293 43.64 -3.11 2.75
C LYS A 293 43.57 -4.59 2.46
N ARG A 294 44.11 -5.40 3.37
CA ARG A 294 44.09 -6.85 3.30
C ARG A 294 42.95 -7.40 4.15
N HIS A 295 42.14 -8.24 3.52
CA HIS A 295 41.22 -9.14 4.21
C HIS A 295 41.81 -10.54 4.34
N ILE A 296 41.37 -11.26 5.37
CA ILE A 296 41.76 -12.64 5.65
C ILE A 296 40.54 -13.53 5.41
N GLY A 297 40.68 -14.50 4.51
CA GLY A 297 39.68 -15.53 4.24
C GLY A 297 39.60 -16.59 5.35
N PRO A 298 38.58 -17.48 5.34
CA PRO A 298 38.42 -18.52 6.35
C PRO A 298 39.56 -19.57 6.33
N ASP A 299 40.21 -19.74 5.19
CA ASP A 299 41.38 -20.59 4.98
C ASP A 299 42.72 -19.89 5.31
N GLY A 300 42.67 -18.63 5.73
CA GLY A 300 43.86 -17.80 5.98
C GLY A 300 44.43 -17.10 4.74
N SER A 301 43.78 -17.21 3.58
CA SER A 301 44.20 -16.49 2.37
C SER A 301 44.15 -14.97 2.56
N ILE A 302 45.10 -14.26 1.94
CA ILE A 302 45.15 -12.80 1.95
C ILE A 302 44.52 -12.27 0.66
N ILE A 303 43.46 -11.48 0.80
CA ILE A 303 42.72 -10.89 -0.31
C ILE A 303 42.88 -9.37 -0.23
N TRP A 304 43.46 -8.77 -1.27
CA TRP A 304 43.57 -7.32 -1.33
C TRP A 304 42.25 -6.71 -1.80
N VAL A 305 41.73 -5.78 -1.00
CA VAL A 305 40.50 -5.07 -1.34
C VAL A 305 40.71 -3.56 -1.40
N HIS A 306 40.06 -2.94 -2.38
CA HIS A 306 39.78 -1.51 -2.32
C HIS A 306 38.44 -1.32 -1.59
N LEU A 307 38.50 -0.76 -0.38
CA LEU A 307 37.35 -0.45 0.45
C LEU A 307 36.93 1.01 0.21
N SER A 308 35.63 1.25 0.06
CA SER A 308 35.00 2.57 0.15
C SER A 308 33.87 2.55 1.18
N VAL A 309 33.83 3.53 2.08
CA VAL A 309 32.86 3.59 3.19
C VAL A 309 32.11 4.91 3.21
N SER A 310 30.79 4.83 3.38
CA SER A 310 29.89 5.98 3.50
C SER A 310 28.75 5.74 4.51
N PRO A 311 28.25 6.75 5.24
CA PRO A 311 27.17 6.57 6.22
C PRO A 311 25.80 6.41 5.55
N THR A 312 24.89 5.63 6.15
CA THR A 312 23.53 5.42 5.60
C THR A 312 22.50 6.46 6.03
N SER A 313 22.79 7.21 7.10
CA SER A 313 21.83 8.15 7.66
C SER A 313 22.52 9.26 8.44
N ARG A 314 21.74 10.31 8.74
CA ARG A 314 22.18 11.46 9.54
C ARG A 314 22.68 11.09 10.93
N LYS A 315 22.19 9.98 11.51
CA LYS A 315 22.63 9.48 12.82
C LYS A 315 23.97 8.74 12.79
N ARG A 316 24.49 8.39 11.59
CA ARG A 316 25.78 7.70 11.36
C ARG A 316 25.99 6.40 12.18
N ASP A 317 24.91 5.80 12.69
CA ASP A 317 24.94 4.55 13.46
C ASP A 317 25.26 3.32 12.59
N GLN A 318 25.06 3.44 11.28
CA GLN A 318 25.36 2.43 10.27
C GLN A 318 26.09 3.07 9.09
N HIS A 319 26.88 2.25 8.40
CA HIS A 319 27.57 2.64 7.18
C HIS A 319 27.48 1.53 6.13
N ILE A 320 27.60 1.93 4.88
CA ILE A 320 27.80 1.04 3.74
C ILE A 320 29.30 0.91 3.50
N GLY A 321 29.79 -0.32 3.40
CA GLY A 321 31.11 -0.66 2.89
C GLY A 321 30.99 -1.27 1.49
N ILE A 322 31.76 -0.76 0.54
CA ILE A 322 31.87 -1.33 -0.80
C ILE A 322 33.31 -1.85 -0.95
N ILE A 323 33.46 -3.13 -1.29
CA ILE A 323 34.77 -3.75 -1.53
C ILE A 323 34.88 -4.20 -2.98
N GLN A 324 36.06 -3.97 -3.56
CA GLN A 324 36.46 -4.51 -4.84
C GLN A 324 37.74 -5.32 -4.64
N ASP A 325 37.76 -6.55 -5.15
CA ASP A 325 38.97 -7.37 -5.17
C ASP A 325 39.99 -6.77 -6.14
N ILE A 326 41.16 -6.42 -5.63
CA ILE A 326 42.30 -5.88 -6.38
C ILE A 326 43.53 -6.79 -6.27
N THR A 327 43.36 -8.04 -5.84
CA THR A 327 44.45 -9.01 -5.63
C THR A 327 45.23 -9.25 -6.91
N ALA A 328 44.53 -9.49 -8.03
CA ALA A 328 45.18 -9.65 -9.34
C ALA A 328 46.01 -8.41 -9.73
N ARG A 329 45.51 -7.21 -9.45
CA ARG A 329 46.22 -5.95 -9.71
C ARG A 329 47.50 -5.87 -8.88
N LYS A 330 47.43 -6.21 -7.59
CA LYS A 330 48.58 -6.20 -6.67
C LYS A 330 49.63 -7.26 -7.01
N LEU A 331 49.21 -8.44 -7.46
CA LEU A 331 50.13 -9.49 -7.90
C LEU A 331 50.90 -9.04 -9.16
N LEU A 332 50.21 -8.45 -10.15
CA LEU A 332 50.86 -7.89 -11.34
C LEU A 332 51.80 -6.73 -11.00
N GLU A 333 51.41 -5.83 -10.09
CA GLU A 333 52.28 -4.75 -9.60
C GLU A 333 53.55 -5.28 -8.89
N ALA A 334 53.48 -6.47 -8.29
CA ALA A 334 54.61 -7.11 -7.61
C ALA A 334 55.52 -7.89 -8.59
N GLU A 335 54.96 -8.53 -9.61
CA GLU A 335 55.70 -9.30 -10.63
C GLU A 335 56.61 -8.42 -11.49
N VAL A 336 56.23 -7.16 -11.74
CA VAL A 336 57.05 -6.21 -12.51
C VAL A 336 58.33 -5.75 -11.76
N LYS A 337 58.54 -6.15 -10.50
CA LYS A 337 59.58 -5.55 -9.63
C LYS A 337 60.76 -6.44 -9.23
N THR A 338 60.97 -7.61 -9.81
CA THR A 338 62.15 -8.44 -9.50
C THR A 338 62.90 -8.90 -10.76
N LEU A 339 64.14 -8.41 -10.92
CA LEU A 339 65.12 -9.04 -11.82
C LEU A 339 65.49 -10.41 -11.20
N GLU A 340 64.85 -11.48 -11.65
CA GLU A 340 65.12 -12.85 -11.17
C GLU A 340 65.99 -13.63 -12.16
N GLY A 341 66.98 -14.37 -11.64
CA GLY A 341 67.85 -15.26 -12.42
C GLY A 341 69.34 -14.90 -12.40
N ILE A 342 70.15 -15.72 -13.07
CA ILE A 342 71.59 -15.45 -13.28
C ILE A 342 71.72 -14.59 -14.54
N ILE A 343 72.18 -13.35 -14.40
CA ILE A 343 72.47 -12.47 -15.53
C ILE A 343 73.86 -12.83 -16.10
N PRO A 344 73.96 -13.33 -17.36
CA PRO A 344 75.23 -13.69 -17.96
C PRO A 344 76.04 -12.44 -18.33
N ILE A 345 77.06 -12.13 -17.53
CA ILE A 345 77.97 -11.00 -17.73
C ILE A 345 79.31 -11.48 -18.30
N CYS A 346 79.81 -10.79 -19.34
CA CYS A 346 81.15 -11.02 -19.88
C CYS A 346 82.20 -10.62 -18.83
N SER A 347 83.08 -11.55 -18.44
CA SER A 347 84.12 -11.29 -17.44
C SER A 347 85.11 -10.20 -17.83
N GLY A 348 85.37 -10.03 -19.14
CA GLY A 348 86.30 -9.04 -19.68
C GLY A 348 85.72 -7.64 -19.84
N CYS A 349 84.61 -7.49 -20.57
CA CYS A 349 84.06 -6.18 -20.94
C CYS A 349 82.78 -5.77 -20.17
N LYS A 350 82.30 -6.63 -19.25
CA LYS A 350 81.12 -6.41 -18.40
C LYS A 350 79.80 -6.16 -19.13
N LYS A 351 79.74 -6.46 -20.44
CA LYS A 351 78.49 -6.50 -21.19
C LYS A 351 77.59 -7.63 -20.67
N ILE A 352 76.28 -7.42 -20.74
CA ILE A 352 75.25 -8.42 -20.43
C ILE A 352 74.81 -9.09 -21.72
N ARG A 353 74.67 -10.42 -21.71
CA ARG A 353 74.09 -11.17 -22.83
C ARG A 353 72.56 -11.24 -22.66
N ASP A 354 71.81 -10.82 -23.66
CA ASP A 354 70.36 -10.94 -23.69
C ASP A 354 69.90 -12.34 -24.16
N ASP A 355 68.59 -12.56 -24.18
CA ASP A 355 67.97 -13.84 -24.56
C ASP A 355 68.15 -14.18 -26.05
N GLU A 356 68.36 -13.17 -26.90
CA GLU A 356 68.67 -13.34 -28.33
C GLU A 356 70.17 -13.63 -28.57
N GLY A 357 70.98 -13.51 -27.52
CA GLY A 357 72.40 -13.81 -27.51
C GLY A 357 73.31 -12.63 -27.89
N TYR A 358 72.77 -11.41 -28.01
CA TYR A 358 73.55 -10.20 -28.22
C TYR A 358 74.15 -9.67 -26.92
N TRP A 359 75.28 -8.96 -27.06
CA TRP A 359 76.01 -8.40 -25.92
C TRP A 359 75.78 -6.89 -25.80
N ASN A 360 74.99 -6.52 -24.79
CA ASN A 360 74.57 -5.16 -24.51
C ASN A 360 75.41 -4.50 -23.40
N ARG A 361 75.52 -3.17 -23.43
CA ARG A 361 76.08 -2.42 -22.29
C ARG A 361 75.18 -2.61 -21.08
N ILE A 362 75.78 -2.69 -19.89
CA ILE A 362 75.07 -2.97 -18.64
C ILE A 362 73.98 -1.93 -18.37
N GLU A 363 74.27 -0.65 -18.58
CA GLU A 363 73.33 0.43 -18.38
C GLU A 363 72.14 0.36 -19.35
N SER A 364 72.38 0.02 -20.62
CA SER A 364 71.33 -0.09 -21.63
C SER A 364 70.40 -1.25 -21.30
N TYR A 365 70.98 -2.41 -20.97
CA TYR A 365 70.21 -3.60 -20.61
C TYR A 365 69.36 -3.35 -19.36
N ILE A 366 69.94 -2.75 -18.30
CA ILE A 366 69.22 -2.46 -17.06
C ILE A 366 68.15 -1.37 -17.26
N GLN A 367 68.38 -0.34 -18.08
CA GLN A 367 67.38 0.68 -18.39
C GLN A 367 66.18 0.12 -19.17
N GLU A 368 66.42 -0.87 -20.03
CA GLU A 368 65.37 -1.50 -20.83
C GLU A 368 64.55 -2.52 -20.03
N HIS A 369 65.18 -3.14 -19.01
CA HIS A 369 64.58 -4.23 -18.24
C HIS A 369 64.28 -3.84 -16.77
N SER A 370 64.38 -2.56 -16.40
CA SER A 370 64.02 -2.03 -15.08
C SER A 370 63.76 -0.52 -15.10
N ASP A 371 63.17 0.02 -14.03
CA ASP A 371 62.93 1.47 -13.88
C ASP A 371 64.20 2.29 -13.50
N ALA A 372 65.39 1.69 -13.55
CA ALA A 372 66.62 2.35 -13.11
C ALA A 372 67.10 3.42 -14.11
N SER A 373 67.54 4.57 -13.60
CA SER A 373 68.16 5.65 -14.38
C SER A 373 69.62 5.85 -13.98
N PHE A 374 70.53 5.93 -14.95
CA PHE A 374 71.96 6.08 -14.69
C PHE A 374 72.43 7.53 -14.84
N SER A 375 73.03 8.07 -13.78
CA SER A 375 73.89 9.25 -13.87
C SER A 375 75.34 8.83 -14.10
N HIS A 376 76.09 9.58 -14.91
CA HIS A 376 77.51 9.32 -15.11
C HIS A 376 78.35 10.24 -14.20
N GLY A 377 79.25 9.63 -13.42
CA GLY A 377 80.23 10.32 -12.59
C GLY A 377 81.54 9.54 -12.56
N MET A 378 82.66 10.20 -12.28
CA MET A 378 83.95 9.54 -12.10
C MET A 378 84.18 9.28 -10.61
N CYS A 379 84.52 8.04 -10.25
CA CYS A 379 84.93 7.74 -8.87
C CYS A 379 86.31 8.34 -8.58
N PRO A 380 86.69 8.51 -7.30
CA PRO A 380 87.98 9.08 -6.93
C PRO A 380 89.17 8.38 -7.58
N GLU A 381 89.18 7.04 -7.61
CA GLU A 381 90.27 6.26 -8.21
C GLU A 381 90.44 6.51 -9.72
N CYS A 382 89.34 6.57 -10.46
CA CYS A 382 89.38 6.87 -11.89
C CYS A 382 89.79 8.32 -12.15
N THR A 383 89.34 9.23 -11.30
CA THR A 383 89.67 10.66 -11.39
C THR A 383 91.16 10.87 -11.08
N ASP A 384 91.69 10.18 -10.06
CA ASP A 384 93.10 10.14 -9.71
C ASP A 384 93.96 9.55 -10.82
N LYS A 385 93.49 8.51 -11.48
CA LYS A 385 94.23 7.92 -12.60
C LYS A 385 94.29 8.83 -13.82
N LEU A 386 93.24 9.61 -14.07
CA LEU A 386 93.15 10.48 -15.25
C LEU A 386 93.79 11.85 -15.03
N TYR A 387 93.71 12.38 -13.81
CA TYR A 387 94.09 13.75 -13.50
C TYR A 387 95.09 13.84 -12.33
N GLY A 388 95.53 12.73 -11.76
CA GLY A 388 96.40 12.69 -10.58
C GLY A 388 97.72 13.43 -10.75
N ASP A 389 98.23 13.52 -11.98
CA ASP A 389 99.47 14.21 -12.33
C ASP A 389 99.24 15.68 -12.75
N GLU A 390 97.98 16.13 -12.84
CA GLU A 390 97.64 17.49 -13.27
C GLU A 390 97.72 18.47 -12.09
N ASP A 391 98.49 19.56 -12.26
CA ASP A 391 98.72 20.56 -11.22
C ASP A 391 97.43 21.17 -10.64
N TRP A 392 96.40 21.37 -11.48
CA TRP A 392 95.11 21.91 -11.04
C TRP A 392 94.34 20.91 -10.17
N TYR A 393 94.44 19.62 -10.47
CA TYR A 393 93.76 18.56 -9.74
C TYR A 393 94.47 18.26 -8.42
N ILE A 394 95.81 18.25 -8.40
CA ILE A 394 96.62 18.15 -7.18
C ILE A 394 96.32 19.34 -6.25
N LYS A 395 96.21 20.56 -6.78
CA LYS A 395 95.81 21.75 -6.00
C LYS A 395 94.39 21.64 -5.47
N MET A 396 93.45 21.16 -6.29
CA MET A 396 92.06 20.93 -5.87
C MET A 396 92.00 19.93 -4.71
N LYS A 397 92.67 18.78 -4.83
CA LYS A 397 92.75 17.77 -3.76
C LYS A 397 93.44 18.28 -2.50
N LYS A 398 94.53 19.04 -2.61
CA LYS A 398 95.19 19.67 -1.44
C LYS A 398 94.29 20.67 -0.72
N LYS A 399 93.42 21.36 -1.46
CA LYS A 399 92.43 22.29 -0.91
C LYS A 399 91.28 21.56 -0.21
N GLU A 400 90.85 20.41 -0.74
CA GLU A 400 89.85 19.54 -0.12
C GLU A 400 90.39 18.77 1.11
N GLN A 401 91.68 18.43 1.13
CA GLN A 401 92.33 17.71 2.24
C GLN A 401 92.84 18.61 3.38
N GLY A 402 92.63 19.92 3.31
CA GLY A 402 92.92 20.82 4.42
C GLY A 402 94.41 21.05 4.70
N SER A 403 95.23 21.32 3.67
CA SER A 403 96.52 21.98 3.89
C SER A 403 96.29 23.50 4.05
N SER A 404 96.03 23.90 5.30
CA SER A 404 96.11 25.29 5.74
C SER A 404 97.58 25.64 6.00
N ASP A 405 98.33 26.02 4.98
CA ASP A 405 99.62 26.72 5.16
C ASP A 405 99.77 27.81 4.10
N ALA A 406 99.23 28.98 4.44
CA ALA A 406 99.75 30.33 4.15
C ALA A 406 98.95 31.35 4.96
#